data_AF-A0AAU0HGG1-F1
#
_entry.id   AF-A0AAU0HGG1-F1
#
_cell.length_a   1.000
_cell.length_b   1.000
_cell.length_c   1.000
_cell.angle_alpha   90.00
_cell.angle_beta   90.00
_cell.angle_gamma   90.00
#
_symmetry.space_group_name_H-M   'P 1'
#
loop_
_entity.id
_entity.type
_entity.pdbx_description
1 polymer ?
#
loop_
_entity_poly.entity_id
_entity_poly.type
_entity_poly.pdbx_seq_one_letter_code
_entity_poly.pdbx_strand_id
1 'polypeptide(L)' 'MSLLRTLTQAARRRAAYNQTRAELRRLPIDTALDLDIYRGDADRIAHRAVYGD' A
#
# COMPACT_ATOMS: atom_id res chain seq x y z
N MET A 1 26.03 4.12 -4.40
CA MET A 1 24.82 3.27 -4.58
C MET A 1 25.00 2.39 -5.81
N SER A 2 24.46 1.17 -5.83
CA SER A 2 24.51 0.29 -7.02
C SER A 2 23.13 0.21 -7.66
N LEU A 3 23.07 0.29 -8.99
CA LEU A 3 21.84 0.24 -9.77
C LEU A 3 20.98 -1.00 -9.42
N LEU A 4 21.60 -2.18 -9.29
CA LEU A 4 20.90 -3.41 -8.94
C LEU A 4 20.22 -3.32 -7.57
N ARG A 5 20.86 -2.67 -6.60
CA ARG A 5 20.28 -2.46 -5.26
C ARG A 5 19.07 -1.52 -5.33
N THR A 6 19.17 -0.44 -6.09
CA THR A 6 18.05 0.51 -6.29
C THR A 6 16.86 -0.17 -6.96
N LEU A 7 17.09 -0.94 -8.02
CA LEU A 7 16.03 -1.68 -8.72
C LEU A 7 15.36 -2.71 -7.80
N THR A 8 16.16 -3.45 -7.03
CA THR A 8 15.64 -4.43 -6.06
C THR A 8 14.78 -3.76 -4.99
N GLN A 9 15.21 -2.59 -4.48
CA GLN A 9 14.45 -1.84 -3.49
C GLN A 9 13.14 -1.29 -4.06
N ALA A 10 13.17 -0.76 -5.29
CA ALA A 10 11.98 -0.28 -5.98
C ALA A 10 10.97 -1.42 -6.22
N ALA A 11 11.43 -2.59 -6.65
CA ALA A 11 10.59 -3.76 -6.84
C ALA A 11 9.93 -4.22 -5.53
N ARG A 12 10.69 -4.25 -4.43
CA ARG A 12 10.16 -4.59 -3.10
C ARG A 12 9.08 -3.61 -2.64
N ARG A 13 9.32 -2.29 -2.78
CA ARG A 13 8.32 -1.27 -2.46
C ARG A 13 7.08 -1.43 -3.33
N ARG A 14 7.23 -1.70 -4.64
CA ARG A 14 6.09 -1.91 -5.54
C ARG A 14 5.26 -3.13 -5.15
N ALA A 15 5.90 -4.22 -4.76
CA ALA A 15 5.21 -5.41 -4.28
C ALA A 15 4.41 -5.10 -3.00
N ALA A 16 5.02 -4.44 -2.02
CA ALA A 16 4.36 -4.02 -0.78
C ALA A 16 3.16 -3.11 -1.06
N TYR A 17 3.31 -2.10 -1.92
CA TYR A 17 2.22 -1.20 -2.31
C TYR A 17 1.04 -1.96 -2.90
N ASN A 18 1.29 -2.87 -3.84
CA ASN A 18 0.23 -3.65 -4.48
C ASN A 18 -0.49 -4.55 -3.48
N GLN A 19 0.25 -5.17 -2.55
CA GLN A 19 -0.31 -6.00 -1.49
C GLN A 19 -1.21 -5.17 -0.55
N THR A 20 -0.68 -4.09 0.04
CA THR A 20 -1.43 -3.23 0.97
C THR A 20 -2.68 -2.67 0.30
N ARG A 21 -2.57 -2.18 -0.94
CA ARG A 21 -3.71 -1.70 -1.72
C ARG A 21 -4.78 -2.77 -1.90
N ALA A 22 -4.38 -3.99 -2.24
CA ALA A 22 -5.33 -5.09 -2.43
C ALA A 22 -6.03 -5.47 -1.12
N GLU A 23 -5.30 -5.52 -0.01
CA GLU A 23 -5.84 -5.78 1.32
C GLU A 23 -6.85 -4.71 1.75
N LEU A 24 -6.49 -3.43 1.62
CA LEU A 24 -7.39 -2.30 1.94
C LEU A 24 -8.70 -2.34 1.14
N ARG A 25 -8.64 -2.69 -0.16
CA ARG A 25 -9.84 -2.81 -1.01
C ARG A 25 -10.70 -4.02 -0.61
N ARG A 26 -10.08 -5.07 -0.09
CA ARG A 26 -10.72 -6.34 0.28
C ARG A 26 -11.14 -6.42 1.75
N LEU A 27 -10.86 -5.41 2.57
CA LEU A 27 -11.32 -5.34 3.96
C LEU A 27 -12.82 -5.68 4.03
N PRO A 28 -13.35 -6.30 5.10
CA PRO A 28 -14.78 -6.35 5.33
C PRO A 28 -15.34 -4.94 5.54
N ILE A 29 -16.63 -4.70 5.24
CA ILE A 29 -17.18 -3.34 5.31
C ILE A 29 -17.26 -2.87 6.75
N ASP A 30 -17.63 -3.76 7.66
CA ASP A 30 -17.69 -3.49 9.09
C ASP A 30 -16.30 -3.11 9.62
N THR A 31 -15.27 -3.89 9.30
CA THR A 31 -13.88 -3.57 9.68
C THR A 31 -13.40 -2.25 9.09
N ALA A 32 -13.77 -1.94 7.85
CA ALA A 32 -13.40 -0.67 7.23
C ALA A 32 -14.08 0.50 7.96
N LEU A 33 -15.33 0.35 8.39
CA LEU A 33 -16.04 1.36 9.18
C LEU A 33 -15.46 1.50 10.59
N ASP A 34 -15.13 0.39 11.27
CA ASP A 34 -14.54 0.39 12.60
C ASP A 34 -13.19 1.12 12.65
N LEU A 35 -12.42 1.00 11.57
CA LEU A 35 -11.11 1.65 11.43
C LEU A 35 -11.17 3.05 10.82
N ASP A 36 -12.37 3.56 10.51
CA ASP A 36 -12.58 4.81 9.77
C ASP A 36 -11.80 4.86 8.43
N ILE A 37 -11.78 3.73 7.73
CA ILE A 37 -11.10 3.57 6.43
C ILE A 37 -12.12 3.60 5.30
N TYR A 38 -12.09 4.66 4.51
CA TYR A 38 -12.77 4.66 3.21
C TYR A 38 -11.96 3.87 2.18
N ARG A 39 -12.49 2.74 1.71
CA ARG A 39 -11.79 1.86 0.76
C ARG A 39 -11.47 2.51 -0.59
N GLY A 40 -12.23 3.55 -0.97
CA GLY A 40 -11.93 4.33 -2.18
C GLY A 40 -10.55 5.01 -2.11
N ASP A 41 -10.06 5.26 -0.89
CA ASP A 41 -8.75 5.86 -0.63
C ASP A 41 -7.62 4.84 -0.51
N ALA A 42 -7.88 3.55 -0.75
CA ALA A 42 -6.89 2.48 -0.62
C ALA A 42 -5.59 2.78 -1.39
N ASP A 43 -5.70 3.41 -2.57
CA ASP A 43 -4.56 3.75 -3.41
C ASP A 43 -3.68 4.82 -2.75
N ARG A 44 -4.29 5.83 -2.11
CA ARG A 44 -3.62 6.92 -1.38
C ARG A 44 -2.99 6.41 -0.08
N ILE A 45 -3.76 5.65 0.71
CA ILE A 45 -3.31 5.08 1.99
C ILE A 45 -2.12 4.13 1.76
N ALA A 46 -2.21 3.23 0.79
CA ALA A 46 -1.12 2.32 0.45
C ALA A 46 0.13 3.07 -0.05
N HIS A 47 -0.05 4.16 -0.79
CA HIS A 47 1.08 4.97 -1.26
C HIS A 47 1.85 5.58 -0.09
N ARG A 48 1.12 6.29 0.79
CA ARG A 48 1.69 6.94 1.97
C ARG A 48 2.36 5.94 2.91
N ALA A 49 1.78 4.76 3.10
CA ALA A 49 2.34 3.73 3.97
C ALA A 49 3.67 3.14 3.46
N VAL A 50 3.84 3.02 2.14
CA VAL A 50 5.00 2.32 1.55
C VAL A 50 6.10 3.27 1.10
N TYR A 51 5.73 4.40 0.51
CA TYR A 51 6.68 5.35 -0.05
C TYR A 51 6.98 6.48 0.94
N GLY A 52 6.07 6.78 1.87
CA GLY A 52 6.02 8.07 2.56
C GLY A 52 5.63 9.14 1.55
N ASP A 53 4.65 9.98 1.88
CA ASP A 53 4.44 11.19 1.08
C ASP A 53 5.67 12.09 1.18
#